data_AF-A0A7X9DV36-F1
#
_entry.id   AF-A0A7X9DV36-F1
#
_cell.length_a   1.000
_cell.length_b   1.000
_cell.length_c   1.000
_cell.angle_alpha   90.00
_cell.angle_beta   90.00
_cell.angle_gamma   90.00
#
_symmetry.space_group_name_H-M   'P 1'
#
loop_
_entity.id
_entity.type
_entity.pdbx_description
1 polymer ?
#
loop_
_entity_poly.entity_id
_entity_poly.type
_entity_poly.pdbx_seq_one_letter_code
_entity_poly.pdbx_strand_id
1 'polypeptide(L)' 'MYPRVAVEKAAREYRALAKIRVESTPEHHSIRFSRIVAEDPAELLDDFANFVLIVTVSES' A
#
# COMPACT_ATOMS: atom_id res chain seq x y z
N MET A 1 -13.53 -3.44 -0.03
CA MET A 1 -12.50 -2.79 -0.87
C MET A 1 -11.90 -1.66 -0.04
N TYR A 2 -10.57 -1.54 0.01
CA TYR A 2 -9.94 -0.43 0.75
C TYR A 2 -10.26 0.92 0.10
N PRO A 3 -10.43 2.00 0.85
CA PRO A 3 -10.59 3.33 0.27
C PRO A 3 -9.35 3.74 -0.52
N ARG A 4 -9.54 4.35 -1.68
CA ARG A 4 -8.46 4.87 -2.54
C ARG A 4 -7.48 5.75 -1.75
N VAL A 5 -7.99 6.61 -0.87
CA VAL A 5 -7.18 7.53 -0.05
C VAL A 5 -6.23 6.77 0.88
N ALA A 6 -6.68 5.67 1.50
CA ALA A 6 -5.85 4.84 2.37
C ALA A 6 -4.71 4.17 1.58
N VAL A 7 -5.03 3.63 0.40
CA VAL A 7 -4.03 3.00 -0.48
C VAL A 7 -3.00 4.01 -0.99
N GLU A 8 -3.43 5.22 -1.40
CA GLU A 8 -2.51 6.27 -1.84
C GLU A 8 -1.63 6.79 -0.70
N LYS A 9 -2.16 6.86 0.53
CA LYS A 9 -1.39 7.25 1.72
C LYS A 9 -0.30 6.21 2.04
N ALA A 10 -0.65 4.92 2.08
CA ALA A 10 0.32 3.84 2.23
C ALA A 10 1.37 3.88 1.12
N ALA A 11 0.96 4.05 -0.14
CA ALA A 11 1.88 4.11 -1.26
C ALA A 11 2.86 5.28 -1.18
N ARG A 12 2.54 6.38 -0.48
CA ARG A 12 3.46 7.50 -0.22
C ARG A 12 4.45 7.17 0.90
N GLU A 13 3.97 6.60 2.00
CA GLU A 13 4.78 6.28 3.17
C GLU A 13 5.91 5.28 2.82
N TYR A 14 5.60 4.30 1.97
CA TYR A 14 6.53 3.23 1.62
C TYR A 14 7.36 3.51 0.34
N ARG A 15 7.34 4.73 -0.23
CA ARG A 15 8.09 5.06 -1.47
C ARG A 15 9.60 4.92 -1.35
N ALA A 16 10.15 5.09 -0.14
CA ALA A 16 11.58 4.94 0.11
C ALA A 16 12.02 3.47 0.09
N LEU A 17 11.10 2.55 0.37
CA LEU A 17 11.36 1.12 0.55
C LEU A 17 11.03 0.31 -0.71
N ALA A 18 10.11 0.79 -1.53
CA ALA A 18 9.79 0.21 -2.83
C ALA A 18 9.23 1.24 -3.81
N LYS A 19 9.41 0.99 -5.11
CA LYS A 19 8.68 1.70 -6.15
C LYS A 19 7.29 1.09 -6.30
N ILE A 20 6.30 1.76 -5.72
CA ILE A 20 4.90 1.31 -5.68
C ILE A 20 4.10 2.00 -6.79
N ARG A 21 3.35 1.22 -7.56
CA ARG A 21 2.32 1.71 -8.49
C ARG A 21 0.96 1.20 -8.04
N VAL A 22 -0.02 2.11 -8.01
CA VAL A 22 -1.41 1.79 -7.66
C VAL A 22 -2.27 2.08 -8.88
N GLU A 23 -3.05 1.09 -9.28
CA GLU A 23 -4.11 1.21 -10.27
C GLU A 23 -5.45 0.93 -9.57
N SER A 24 -6.44 1.79 -9.78
CA SER A 24 -7.71 1.72 -9.07
C SER A 24 -8.85 1.65 -10.08
N THR A 25 -9.66 0.60 -9.99
CA THR A 25 -10.97 0.49 -10.65
C THR A 25 -12.07 0.71 -9.60
N PRO A 26 -13.34 0.83 -9.99
CA PRO A 26 -14.46 0.82 -9.04
C PRO A 26 -14.59 -0.48 -8.25
N GLU A 27 -14.10 -1.61 -8.78
CA GLU A 27 -14.28 -2.94 -8.20
C GLU A 27 -13.08 -3.43 -7.39
N HIS A 28 -11.85 -3.01 -7.75
CA HIS A 28 -10.63 -3.44 -7.06
C HIS A 28 -9.46 -2.44 -7.16
N HIS A 29 -8.50 -2.58 -6.26
CA HIS A 29 -7.19 -1.91 -6.33
C HIS A 29 -6.12 -2.92 -6.72
N SER A 30 -5.34 -2.61 -7.74
CA SER A 30 -4.16 -3.36 -8.15
C SER A 30 -2.92 -2.59 -7.70
N ILE A 31 -2.10 -3.23 -6.86
CA ILE A 31 -0.91 -2.63 -6.27
C ILE A 31 0.29 -3.42 -6.74
N ARG A 32 1.22 -2.76 -7.43
CA ARG A 32 2.43 -3.36 -7.96
C ARG A 32 3.65 -2.76 -7.28
N PHE A 33 4.41 -3.63 -6.62
CA PHE A 33 5.71 -3.30 -6.06
C PHE A 33 6.80 -3.61 -7.09
N SER A 34 7.73 -2.70 -7.26
CA SER A 34 8.90 -2.85 -8.12
C SER A 34 10.12 -2.33 -7.40
N ARG A 35 11.29 -2.96 -7.61
CA ARG A 35 12.55 -2.57 -6.94
C ARG A 35 12.39 -2.39 -5.43
N ILE A 36 12.17 -3.51 -4.73
CA ILE A 36 12.11 -3.55 -3.27
C ILE A 36 13.53 -3.43 -2.73
N VAL A 37 13.74 -2.49 -1.81
CA VAL A 37 15.02 -2.20 -1.15
C VAL A 37 15.03 -2.75 0.29
N ALA A 38 13.86 -3.14 0.82
CA ALA A 38 13.75 -3.78 2.11
C ALA A 38 14.50 -5.13 2.15
N GLU A 39 15.10 -5.44 3.30
CA GLU A 39 15.82 -6.69 3.53
C GLU A 39 14.88 -7.91 3.44
N ASP A 40 13.63 -7.75 3.90
CA ASP A 40 12.56 -8.73 3.74
C ASP A 40 11.37 -8.15 2.93
N PRO A 41 11.20 -8.56 1.66
CA PRO A 41 10.07 -8.14 0.85
C PRO A 41 8.71 -8.60 1.35
N ALA A 42 8.61 -9.74 2.06
CA ALA A 42 7.34 -10.27 2.54
C ALA A 42 6.82 -9.44 3.71
N GLU A 43 7.70 -9.13 4.66
CA GLU A 43 7.40 -8.26 5.80
C GLU A 43 6.92 -6.87 5.33
N LEU A 44 7.58 -6.31 4.31
CA LEU A 44 7.16 -5.04 3.71
C LEU A 44 5.72 -5.06 3.16
N LEU A 45 5.33 -6.18 2.54
CA LEU A 45 3.98 -6.33 1.97
C LEU A 45 2.93 -6.45 3.07
N ASP A 46 3.23 -7.19 4.13
CA ASP A 46 2.34 -7.35 5.29
C ASP A 46 2.18 -6.02 6.04
N ASP A 47 3.27 -5.30 6.26
CA ASP A 47 3.28 -3.97 6.87
C ASP A 47 2.47 -2.97 6.04
N PHE A 48 2.66 -2.98 4.71
CA PHE A 48 1.89 -2.14 3.81
C PHE A 48 0.39 -2.43 3.92
N ALA A 49 0.00 -3.72 3.90
CA ALA A 49 -1.41 -4.11 4.02
C ALA A 49 -2.01 -3.71 5.37
N ASN A 50 -1.27 -3.91 6.47
CA ASN A 50 -1.67 -3.50 7.81
C ASN A 50 -1.83 -1.99 7.91
N PHE A 51 -0.92 -1.21 7.33
CA PHE A 51 -1.03 0.25 7.33
C PHE A 51 -2.29 0.72 6.57
N VAL A 52 -2.58 0.14 5.41
CA VAL A 52 -3.81 0.44 4.66
C VAL A 52 -5.06 0.15 5.51
N LEU A 53 -5.08 -0.96 6.24
CA LEU A 53 -6.17 -1.32 7.15
C LEU A 53 -6.32 -0.28 8.27
N ILE A 54 -5.23 0.11 8.93
CA ILE A 54 -5.23 1.10 10.02
C ILE A 54 -5.80 2.43 9.53
N VAL A 55 -5.28 2.96 8.42
CA VAL A 55 -5.76 4.23 7.85
C VAL A 55 -7.25 4.15 7.50
N THR A 56 -7.69 3.02 6.96
CA THR A 56 -9.11 2.80 6.64
C THR A 56 -9.99 2.91 7.89
N VAL A 57 -9.60 2.29 8.99
CA VAL A 57 -10.40 2.28 10.23
C VAL A 57 -10.31 3.62 10.97
N SER A 58 -9.17 4.30 10.95
CA SER A 58 -8.97 5.57 11.68
C SER A 58 -9.55 6.80 11.00
N GLU A 59 -9.75 6.76 9.67
CA GLU A 59 -10.31 7.89 8.89
C GLU A 59 -11.79 7.68 8.51
N SER A 60 -12.39 6.55 8.92
CA SER A 60 -13.84 6.28 8.80
C SER A 60 -14.61 6.76 10.03
#